data_AF-A0A1E3X444-F1
#
_entry.id   AF-A0A1E3X444-F1
#
_cell.length_a   1.000
_cell.length_b   1.000
_cell.length_c   1.000
_cell.angle_alpha   90.00
_cell.angle_beta   90.00
_cell.angle_gamma   90.00
#
_symmetry.space_group_name_H-M   'P 1'
#
loop_
_entity.id
_entity.type
_entity.pdbx_description
1 polymer ?
#
loop_
_entity_poly.entity_id
_entity_poly.type
_entity_poly.pdbx_seq_one_letter_code
_entity_poly.pdbx_strand_id
1 'polypeptide(L)'
;MLSRLKSEKGFTLIELIMVIVILGIIAGVAIPKFLSLSGAAKTSAARGIGGALSGSIMSLHANYLLNATTYDANDVLNSTSFAGGVNHEPAGGATPGSGNISNDASSIYLNYKGGNFIWDYTDLNQTTDNAMEISENTSSDF
;
A
#
# COMPACT_ATOMS: atom_id res chain seq x y z
N MET A 1 -57.38 -33.36 7.00
CA MET A 1 -56.12 -32.59 7.08
C MET A 1 -54.97 -33.60 6.93
N LEU A 2 -54.45 -33.82 5.72
CA LEU A 2 -53.31 -34.73 5.51
C LEU A 2 -52.01 -33.95 5.61
N SER A 3 -51.26 -34.20 6.68
CA SER A 3 -49.90 -33.67 6.85
C SER A 3 -48.94 -34.48 5.98
N ARG A 4 -48.25 -33.81 5.04
CA ARG A 4 -47.18 -34.43 4.25
C ARG A 4 -45.93 -34.51 5.11
N LEU A 5 -45.51 -35.72 5.48
CA LEU A 5 -44.19 -35.96 6.05
C LEU A 5 -43.14 -35.78 4.94
N LYS A 6 -42.34 -34.72 5.06
CA LYS A 6 -41.22 -34.42 4.19
C LYS A 6 -40.11 -35.44 4.46
N SER A 7 -39.66 -36.15 3.42
CA SER A 7 -38.51 -37.05 3.51
C SER A 7 -37.24 -36.19 3.54
N GLU A 8 -36.71 -35.98 4.74
CA GLU A 8 -35.39 -35.39 4.94
C GLU A 8 -34.35 -36.46 4.56
N LYS A 9 -33.79 -36.36 3.34
CA LYS A 9 -32.62 -37.15 2.95
C LYS A 9 -31.42 -36.62 3.74
N GLY A 10 -30.92 -37.42 4.69
CA GLY A 10 -29.67 -37.11 5.40
C GLY A 10 -28.47 -37.11 4.44
N PHE A 11 -27.50 -36.24 4.71
CA PHE A 11 -26.24 -36.16 3.98
C PHE A 11 -25.42 -37.43 4.18
N THR A 12 -24.75 -37.93 3.14
CA THR A 12 -23.93 -39.14 3.28
C THR A 12 -22.57 -38.80 3.90
N LEU A 13 -22.00 -39.70 4.71
CA LEU A 13 -20.66 -39.52 5.26
C LEU A 13 -19.60 -39.40 4.16
N ILE A 14 -19.81 -40.10 3.05
CA ILE A 14 -18.89 -40.04 1.90
C ILE A 14 -18.93 -38.68 1.20
N GLU A 15 -20.09 -38.03 1.09
CA GLU A 15 -20.17 -36.67 0.54
C GLU A 15 -19.38 -35.69 1.41
N LEU A 16 -19.47 -35.79 2.73
CA LEU A 16 -18.73 -34.90 3.62
C LEU A 16 -17.21 -35.11 3.49
N ILE A 17 -16.76 -36.38 3.43
CA ILE A 17 -15.33 -36.72 3.28
C ILE A 17 -14.80 -36.27 1.91
N MET A 18 -15.55 -36.49 0.83
CA MET A 18 -15.12 -36.09 -0.51
C MET A 18 -14.94 -34.57 -0.60
N VAL A 19 -15.83 -33.79 0.02
CA VAL A 19 -15.76 -32.32 0.02
C VAL A 19 -14.50 -31.81 0.72
N ILE A 20 -14.16 -32.33 1.91
CA ILE A 20 -12.95 -31.88 2.63
C ILE A 20 -11.66 -32.29 1.91
N VAL A 21 -11.66 -33.43 1.18
CA VAL A 21 -10.51 -33.85 0.36
C VAL A 21 -10.31 -32.91 -0.82
N ILE A 22 -11.38 -32.55 -1.54
CA ILE A 22 -11.30 -31.62 -2.66
C ILE A 22 -10.88 -30.23 -2.16
N LEU A 23 -11.48 -29.74 -1.07
CA LEU A 23 -11.09 -28.47 -0.44
C LEU A 23 -9.63 -28.50 0.04
N GLY A 24 -9.15 -29.62 0.56
CA GLY A 24 -7.76 -29.78 0.98
C GLY A 24 -6.77 -29.65 -0.19
N ILE A 25 -7.06 -30.28 -1.32
CA ILE A 25 -6.21 -30.17 -2.53
C ILE A 25 -6.19 -28.74 -3.06
N ILE A 26 -7.37 -28.10 -3.20
CA ILE A 26 -7.48 -26.73 -3.70
C ILE A 26 -6.79 -25.76 -2.73
N ALA A 27 -6.97 -25.93 -1.41
CA ALA A 27 -6.33 -25.09 -0.41
C ALA A 27 -4.80 -25.19 -0.48
N GLY A 28 -4.26 -26.40 -0.68
CA GLY A 28 -2.81 -26.63 -0.79
C GLY A 28 -2.15 -25.84 -1.91
N VAL A 29 -2.83 -25.69 -3.07
CA VAL A 29 -2.30 -24.92 -4.21
C VAL A 29 -2.70 -23.43 -4.17
N ALA A 30 -3.89 -23.12 -3.63
CA ALA A 30 -4.42 -21.76 -3.65
C ALA A 30 -3.76 -20.85 -2.61
N ILE A 31 -3.46 -21.36 -1.41
CA ILE A 31 -2.92 -20.54 -0.31
C ILE A 31 -1.56 -19.93 -0.66
N PRO A 32 -0.54 -20.69 -1.14
CA PRO A 32 0.77 -20.10 -1.46
C PRO A 32 0.68 -19.05 -2.56
N LYS A 33 -0.15 -19.31 -3.59
CA LYS A 33 -0.38 -18.37 -4.69
C LYS A 33 -1.06 -17.09 -4.22
N PHE A 34 -2.05 -17.21 -3.33
CA PHE A 34 -2.77 -16.06 -2.76
C PHE A 34 -1.84 -15.17 -1.93
N LEU A 35 -0.95 -15.76 -1.13
CA LEU A 35 0.02 -15.01 -0.33
C LEU A 35 1.03 -14.25 -1.22
N SER A 36 1.55 -14.90 -2.27
CA SER A 36 2.44 -14.26 -3.25
C SER A 36 1.74 -13.11 -3.99
N LEU A 37 0.51 -13.32 -4.46
CA LEU A 37 -0.26 -12.28 -5.16
C LEU A 37 -0.57 -11.10 -4.23
N SER A 38 -0.92 -11.37 -2.97
CA SER A 38 -1.16 -10.32 -1.97
C SER A 38 0.11 -9.50 -1.73
N GLY A 39 1.27 -10.18 -1.67
CA GLY A 39 2.58 -9.53 -1.58
C GLY A 39 2.91 -8.65 -2.79
N ALA A 40 2.67 -9.14 -4.01
CA ALA A 40 2.88 -8.35 -5.22
C ALA A 40 1.91 -7.16 -5.31
N ALA A 41 0.66 -7.33 -4.87
CA ALA A 41 -0.35 -6.29 -4.88
C ALA A 41 0.00 -5.12 -3.95
N LYS A 42 0.47 -5.39 -2.72
CA LYS A 42 0.92 -4.33 -1.79
C LYS A 42 2.08 -3.53 -2.37
N THR A 43 3.09 -4.19 -2.95
CA THR A 43 4.24 -3.49 -3.55
C THR A 43 3.82 -2.69 -4.80
N SER A 44 2.88 -3.21 -5.60
CA SER A 44 2.35 -2.46 -6.74
C SER A 44 1.57 -1.22 -6.32
N ALA A 45 0.80 -1.29 -5.23
CA ALA A 45 0.10 -0.14 -4.67
C ALA A 45 1.09 0.91 -4.14
N ALA A 46 2.13 0.48 -3.41
CA ALA A 46 3.19 1.36 -2.93
C ALA A 46 3.93 2.08 -4.06
N ARG A 47 4.29 1.37 -5.14
CA ARG A 47 4.88 2.01 -6.33
C ARG A 47 3.95 3.03 -6.98
N GLY A 48 2.64 2.76 -6.99
CA GLY A 48 1.63 3.72 -7.46
C GLY A 48 1.61 5.00 -6.61
N ILE A 49 1.75 4.86 -5.29
CA ILE A 49 1.88 5.99 -4.37
C ILE A 49 3.20 6.75 -4.61
N GLY A 50 4.32 6.04 -4.79
CA GLY A 50 5.60 6.66 -5.15
C GLY A 50 5.51 7.50 -6.43
N GLY A 51 4.84 7.00 -7.46
CA GLY A 51 4.58 7.76 -8.69
C GLY A 51 3.71 9.00 -8.47
N ALA A 52 2.72 8.93 -7.57
CA ALA A 52 1.91 10.09 -7.19
C ALA A 52 2.76 11.16 -6.47
N LEU A 53 3.66 10.75 -5.58
CA LEU A 53 4.61 11.65 -4.93
C LEU A 53 5.50 12.37 -5.95
N SER A 54 6.07 11.62 -6.91
CA SER A 54 6.87 12.22 -8.00
C SER A 54 6.07 13.25 -8.80
N GLY A 55 4.79 12.98 -9.08
CA GLY A 55 3.92 13.94 -9.77
C GLY A 55 3.69 15.22 -8.97
N SER A 56 3.44 15.12 -7.67
CA SER A 56 3.25 16.28 -6.79
C SER A 56 4.54 17.09 -6.62
N ILE A 57 5.69 16.43 -6.53
CA ILE A 57 7.00 17.09 -6.57
C ILE A 57 7.15 17.93 -7.83
N MET A 58 6.88 17.35 -9.01
CA MET A 58 7.04 18.08 -10.28
C MET A 58 6.14 19.33 -10.31
N SER A 59 4.93 19.24 -9.79
CA SER A 59 3.99 20.36 -9.68
C SER A 59 4.50 21.46 -8.73
N LEU A 60 4.98 21.08 -7.54
CA LEU A 60 5.52 22.03 -6.57
C LEU A 60 6.84 22.64 -7.06
N HIS A 61 7.69 21.86 -7.71
CA HIS A 61 8.92 22.33 -8.33
C HIS A 61 8.65 23.34 -9.45
N ALA A 62 7.65 23.11 -10.29
CA ALA A 62 7.23 24.08 -11.29
C ALA A 62 6.79 25.41 -10.65
N ASN A 63 6.07 25.36 -9.52
CA ASN A 63 5.68 26.57 -8.78
C ASN A 63 6.89 27.28 -8.16
N TYR A 64 7.89 26.54 -7.68
CA TYR A 64 9.15 27.12 -7.22
C TYR A 64 9.86 27.89 -8.33
N LEU A 65 10.02 27.30 -9.52
CA LEU A 65 10.70 27.95 -10.64
C LEU A 65 9.98 29.23 -11.13
N LEU A 66 8.65 29.29 -11.01
CA LEU A 66 7.86 30.44 -11.45
C LEU A 66 7.76 31.55 -10.39
N ASN A 67 7.59 31.17 -9.13
CA ASN A 67 7.21 32.09 -8.05
C ASN A 67 8.22 32.16 -6.90
N ALA A 68 9.35 31.45 -7.00
CA ALA A 68 10.34 31.26 -5.94
C ALA A 68 9.72 30.76 -4.61
N THR A 69 8.57 30.08 -4.68
CA THR A 69 7.88 29.51 -3.50
C THR A 69 8.55 28.19 -3.14
N THR A 70 9.24 28.17 -2.00
CA THR A 70 9.87 26.96 -1.46
C THR A 70 8.80 25.97 -0.99
N TYR A 71 9.13 24.69 -1.04
CA TYR A 71 8.27 23.60 -0.54
C TYR A 71 9.14 22.55 0.15
N ASP A 72 8.54 21.76 1.03
CA ASP A 72 9.18 20.63 1.70
C ASP A 72 8.43 19.29 1.45
N ALA A 73 8.87 18.22 2.09
CA ALA A 73 8.20 16.93 2.00
C ALA A 73 6.77 16.92 2.58
N ASN A 74 6.45 17.72 3.60
CA ASN A 74 5.08 17.83 4.10
C ASN A 74 4.18 18.50 3.05
N ASP A 75 4.66 19.52 2.34
CA ASP A 75 3.94 20.15 1.24
C ASP A 75 3.67 19.17 0.10
N VAL A 76 4.66 18.33 -0.23
CA VAL A 76 4.51 17.23 -1.20
C VAL A 76 3.43 16.26 -0.75
N LEU A 77 3.49 15.79 0.51
CA LEU A 77 2.50 14.84 1.04
C LEU A 77 1.09 15.45 1.11
N ASN A 78 0.97 16.72 1.50
CA ASN A 78 -0.31 17.45 1.54
C ASN A 78 -0.88 17.69 0.13
N SER A 79 -0.02 17.83 -0.88
CA SER A 79 -0.41 18.06 -2.27
C SER A 79 -0.58 16.76 -3.06
N THR A 80 -0.33 15.60 -2.45
CA THR A 80 -0.46 14.30 -3.13
C THR A 80 -1.83 13.68 -2.87
N SER A 81 -2.51 13.29 -3.95
CA SER A 81 -3.74 12.51 -3.84
C SER A 81 -3.41 11.03 -3.71
N PHE A 82 -3.52 10.48 -2.50
CA PHE A 82 -3.23 9.08 -2.25
C PHE A 82 -4.41 8.16 -2.57
N ALA A 83 -4.12 7.02 -3.20
CA ALA A 83 -5.08 5.95 -3.42
C ALA A 83 -5.03 4.89 -2.31
N GLY A 84 -6.03 4.01 -2.25
CA GLY A 84 -6.00 2.85 -1.36
C GLY A 84 -6.25 3.13 0.12
N GLY A 85 -6.79 4.31 0.45
CA GLY A 85 -7.14 4.72 1.81
C GLY A 85 -5.94 5.16 2.65
N VAL A 86 -4.87 5.63 1.98
CA VAL A 86 -3.69 6.17 2.65
C VAL A 86 -3.93 7.61 3.09
N ASN A 87 -3.59 7.94 4.34
CA ASN A 87 -3.68 9.30 4.87
C ASN A 87 -2.28 9.85 5.19
N HIS A 88 -2.09 11.15 4.99
CA HIS A 88 -0.90 11.83 5.49
C HIS A 88 -1.01 12.02 7.02
N GLU A 89 0.01 11.59 7.75
CA GLU A 89 0.21 11.79 9.18
C GLU A 89 1.42 12.69 9.43
N PRO A 90 1.25 14.02 9.52
CA PRO A 90 2.36 14.97 9.61
C PRO A 90 3.26 14.79 10.85
N ALA A 91 2.73 14.17 11.91
CA ALA A 91 3.46 13.90 13.15
C ALA A 91 4.02 12.46 13.23
N GLY A 92 3.87 11.67 12.17
CA GLY A 92 4.25 10.24 12.17
C GLY A 92 5.76 9.99 12.12
N GLY A 93 6.55 10.96 11.65
CA GLY A 93 8.00 10.81 11.52
C GLY A 93 8.39 9.58 10.71
N ALA A 94 9.36 8.80 11.22
CA ALA A 94 9.79 7.55 10.59
C ALA A 94 8.84 6.34 10.81
N THR A 95 7.79 6.51 11.62
CA THR A 95 6.91 5.41 12.04
C THR A 95 5.42 5.80 11.92
N PRO A 96 4.91 5.97 10.69
CA PRO A 96 3.49 6.26 10.49
C PRO A 96 2.61 5.12 11.00
N GLY A 97 1.40 5.47 11.43
CA GLY A 97 0.35 4.50 11.75
C GLY A 97 -0.06 3.64 10.55
N SER A 98 -0.78 2.55 10.81
CA SER A 98 -1.21 1.64 9.74
C SER A 98 -2.15 2.31 8.75
N GLY A 99 -1.77 2.27 7.47
CA GLY A 99 -2.48 2.98 6.40
C GLY A 99 -2.11 4.46 6.30
N ASN A 100 -1.04 4.91 6.96
CA ASN A 100 -0.59 6.29 6.89
C ASN A 100 0.76 6.40 6.17
N ILE A 101 0.99 7.60 5.64
CA ILE A 101 2.25 8.07 5.09
C ILE A 101 2.71 9.27 5.92
N SER A 102 4.01 9.37 6.19
CA SER A 102 4.63 10.49 6.90
C SER A 102 6.04 10.70 6.37
N ASN A 103 6.69 11.78 6.78
CA ASN A 103 8.10 12.01 6.48
C ASN A 103 8.88 12.36 7.75
N ASP A 104 10.19 12.16 7.68
CA ASP A 104 11.15 12.82 8.55
C ASP A 104 12.03 13.78 7.73
N ALA A 105 13.22 14.12 8.22
CA ALA A 105 14.15 15.06 7.57
C ALA A 105 14.81 14.53 6.28
N SER A 106 14.68 13.25 5.95
CA SER A 106 15.42 12.63 4.83
C SER A 106 14.66 11.55 4.08
N SER A 107 13.57 11.05 4.65
CA SER A 107 12.83 9.94 4.06
C SER A 107 11.31 10.11 4.23
N ILE A 108 10.56 9.62 3.24
CA ILE A 108 9.11 9.44 3.30
C ILE A 108 8.83 7.97 3.62
N TYR A 109 7.97 7.74 4.60
CA TYR A 109 7.61 6.43 5.12
C TYR A 109 6.15 6.14 4.84
N LEU A 110 5.84 4.96 4.32
CA LEU A 110 4.49 4.46 4.17
C LEU A 110 4.35 3.14 4.91
N ASN A 111 3.41 3.08 5.84
CA ASN A 111 2.94 1.82 6.42
C ASN A 111 1.64 1.41 5.71
N TYR A 112 1.70 0.39 4.86
CA TYR A 112 0.56 -0.05 4.07
C TYR A 112 0.35 -1.56 4.14
N LYS A 113 -0.79 -1.96 4.72
CA LYS A 113 -1.27 -3.35 4.76
C LYS A 113 -0.19 -4.34 5.25
N GLY A 114 0.57 -3.94 6.27
CA GLY A 114 1.64 -4.75 6.86
C GLY A 114 2.96 -4.73 6.09
N GLY A 115 3.09 -3.90 5.07
CA GLY A 115 4.37 -3.55 4.43
C GLY A 115 4.81 -2.15 4.84
N ASN A 116 6.13 -1.97 4.99
CA ASN A 116 6.76 -0.66 5.17
C ASN A 116 7.51 -0.32 3.88
N PHE A 117 7.32 0.90 3.39
CA PHE A 117 7.98 1.41 2.19
C PHE A 117 8.65 2.72 2.54
N ILE A 118 9.87 2.90 2.05
CA ILE A 118 10.69 4.06 2.36
C ILE A 118 11.17 4.64 1.04
N TRP A 119 10.98 5.94 0.89
CA TRP A 119 11.60 6.70 -0.16
C TRP A 119 12.57 7.70 0.44
N ASP A 120 13.82 7.57 0.06
CA ASP A 120 14.82 8.56 0.43
C ASP A 120 14.67 9.75 -0.49
N TYR A 121 14.74 10.93 0.09
CA TYR A 121 14.80 12.17 -0.64
C TYR A 121 15.94 12.99 -0.10
N THR A 122 16.69 13.60 -1.01
CA THR A 122 17.64 14.63 -0.59
C THR A 122 16.87 15.94 -0.57
N ASP A 123 16.57 16.43 0.64
CA ASP A 123 16.18 17.82 0.80
C ASP A 123 17.35 18.68 0.34
N LEU A 124 17.30 19.17 -0.90
CA LEU A 124 18.23 20.17 -1.40
C LEU A 124 17.84 21.53 -0.83
N ASN A 125 17.80 21.61 0.50
CA ASN A 125 17.74 22.79 1.35
C ASN A 125 17.21 24.05 0.65
N GLN A 126 15.95 24.04 0.17
CA GLN A 126 15.15 25.19 -0.28
C GLN A 126 15.83 26.29 -1.14
N THR A 127 17.05 26.12 -1.68
CA THR A 127 17.89 27.27 -2.08
C THR A 127 18.80 27.08 -3.30
N THR A 128 18.85 25.92 -3.96
CA THR A 128 19.69 25.82 -5.18
C THR A 128 19.08 24.89 -6.23
N ASP A 129 18.41 25.49 -7.23
CA ASP A 129 18.16 25.03 -8.63
C ASP A 129 17.74 23.58 -8.95
N ASN A 130 17.68 22.68 -7.98
CA ASN A 130 17.54 21.25 -8.18
C ASN A 130 16.24 20.76 -7.56
N ALA A 131 15.48 19.95 -8.30
CA ALA A 131 14.24 19.35 -7.83
C ALA A 131 14.48 18.34 -6.71
N MET A 132 13.50 18.22 -5.81
CA MET A 132 13.44 17.10 -4.87
C MET A 132 13.34 15.79 -5.67
N GLU A 133 14.28 14.87 -5.48
CA GLU A 133 14.24 13.55 -6.11
C GLU A 133 13.86 12.50 -5.07
N ILE A 134 12.92 11.63 -5.43
CA ILE A 134 12.50 10.48 -4.64
C ILE A 134 13.20 9.25 -5.22
N SER A 135 13.99 8.58 -4.40
CA SER A 135 14.53 7.25 -4.71
C SER A 135 13.83 6.20 -3.85
N GLU A 136 13.32 5.14 -4.47
CA GLU A 136 12.78 4.00 -3.73
C GLU A 136 13.94 3.26 -3.05
N ASN A 137 13.99 3.29 -1.71
CA ASN A 137 14.93 2.48 -0.95
C ASN A 137 14.25 1.14 -0.66
N THR A 138 14.37 0.22 -1.61
CA THR A 138 13.87 -1.13 -1.44
C THR A 138 14.80 -1.92 -0.51
N SER A 139 14.58 -1.88 0.80
CA SER A 139 14.94 -3.05 1.63
C SER A 139 13.91 -4.14 1.31
N SER A 140 14.15 -4.87 0.22
CA SER A 140 13.25 -5.88 -0.32
C SER A 140 13.21 -7.18 0.49
N ASP A 141 13.38 -7.10 1.81
CA ASP A 141 13.45 -8.28 2.68
C ASP A 141 12.04 -8.68 3.13
N PHE A 142 11.34 -9.37 2.22
CA PHE A 142 10.30 -10.33 2.57
C PHE A 142 10.75 -11.73 2.16
#